data_AF-A0A8U0R1K1-F1
#
_entry.id   AF-A0A8U0R1K1-F1
#
_cell.length_a   1.000
_cell.length_b   1.000
_cell.length_c   1.000
_cell.angle_alpha   90.00
_cell.angle_beta   90.00
_cell.angle_gamma   90.00
#
_symmetry.space_group_name_H-M   'P 1'
#
loop_
_entity.id
_entity.type
_entity.pdbx_description
1 polymer ?
#
loop_
_entity_poly.entity_id
_entity_poly.type
_entity_poly.pdbx_seq_one_letter_code
_entity_poly.pdbx_strand_id
1 'polypeptide(L)'
;MDAMDYPLPFSSLRLLVPPLRLLSAFMWQVAQQRAIKHYGKLEEFVTVVTQTVPELITDRQRTLLLLALRARVTLQLFQGEHPEDLNKIKIHLDRFSSCGLSQNNDAQMDALEANFLKLTKNLLEDPVERIQFFKADFPVVYGCDFDTALQALVCQFLSRLEDLLPVPDLKQ
;
A
#
# COMPACT_ATOMS: atom_id res chain seq x y z
N MET A 1 -2.07 13.66 -45.41
CA MET A 1 -3.36 13.90 -44.73
C MET A 1 -3.20 13.27 -43.36
N ASP A 2 -2.60 14.02 -42.44
CA ASP A 2 -2.21 13.53 -41.11
C ASP A 2 -3.44 13.43 -40.23
N ALA A 3 -3.72 12.23 -39.72
CA ALA A 3 -4.71 12.01 -38.69
C ALA A 3 -4.15 12.58 -37.38
N MET A 4 -4.72 13.70 -36.92
CA MET A 4 -4.42 14.26 -35.62
C MET A 4 -4.96 13.32 -34.54
N ASP A 5 -4.07 12.59 -33.86
CA ASP A 5 -4.34 11.90 -32.60
C ASP A 5 -4.66 12.95 -31.53
N TYR A 6 -5.93 13.35 -31.43
CA TYR A 6 -6.41 14.12 -30.31
C TYR A 6 -6.60 13.20 -29.11
N PRO A 7 -5.83 13.35 -28.01
CA PRO A 7 -6.04 12.54 -26.83
C PRO A 7 -7.45 12.79 -26.28
N LEU A 8 -8.22 11.72 -26.13
CA LEU A 8 -9.58 11.77 -25.62
C LEU A 8 -9.61 12.48 -24.26
N PRO A 9 -10.58 13.39 -24.01
CA PRO A 9 -10.72 14.03 -22.71
C PRO A 9 -10.89 12.98 -21.60
N PHE A 10 -10.27 13.18 -20.44
CA PHE A 10 -10.41 12.26 -19.28
C PHE A 10 -11.87 12.01 -18.87
N SER A 11 -12.76 12.96 -19.15
CA SER A 11 -14.21 12.82 -18.94
C SER A 11 -14.82 11.68 -19.76
N SER A 12 -14.28 11.40 -20.96
CA SER A 12 -14.74 10.33 -21.84
C SER A 12 -14.33 8.94 -21.33
N LEU A 13 -13.24 8.81 -20.55
CA LEU A 13 -12.84 7.53 -19.95
C LEU A 13 -13.87 7.01 -18.94
N ARG A 14 -14.55 7.90 -18.21
CA ARG A 14 -15.61 7.53 -17.26
C ARG A 14 -16.85 6.96 -17.94
N LEU A 15 -17.04 7.24 -19.23
CA LEU A 15 -18.14 6.74 -20.05
C LEU A 15 -17.80 5.42 -20.76
N LEU A 16 -16.52 5.07 -20.86
CA LEU A 16 -16.04 3.90 -21.61
C LEU A 16 -15.47 2.79 -20.72
N VAL A 17 -15.08 3.15 -19.48
CA VAL A 17 -14.41 2.24 -18.56
C VAL A 17 -15.07 2.35 -17.18
N PRO A 18 -15.50 1.22 -16.59
CA PRO A 18 -16.01 1.19 -15.23
C PRO A 18 -15.07 1.91 -14.25
N PRO A 19 -15.58 2.79 -13.35
CA PRO A 19 -14.74 3.60 -12.45
C PRO A 19 -13.76 2.77 -11.62
N LEU A 20 -14.14 1.55 -11.23
CA LEU A 20 -13.30 0.65 -10.46
C LEU A 20 -12.08 0.13 -11.23
N ARG A 21 -12.18 -0.04 -12.55
CA ARG A 21 -11.04 -0.39 -13.42
C ARG A 21 -10.06 0.77 -13.52
N LEU A 22 -10.56 2.00 -13.67
CA LEU A 22 -9.72 3.20 -13.68
C LEU A 22 -8.98 3.37 -12.34
N LEU A 23 -9.66 3.16 -11.23
CA LEU A 23 -9.04 3.18 -9.90
C LEU A 23 -8.00 2.06 -9.77
N SER A 24 -8.30 0.85 -10.22
CA SER A 24 -7.36 -0.29 -10.19
C SER A 24 -6.10 0.01 -11.02
N ALA A 25 -6.25 0.58 -12.22
CA ALA A 25 -5.13 0.99 -13.06
C ALA A 25 -4.29 2.10 -12.39
N PHE A 26 -4.93 3.09 -11.76
CA PHE A 26 -4.23 4.13 -11.01
C PHE A 26 -3.46 3.54 -9.81
N MET A 27 -4.08 2.62 -9.06
CA MET A 27 -3.45 1.94 -7.93
C MET A 27 -2.27 1.07 -8.35
N TRP A 28 -2.37 0.40 -9.51
CA TRP A 28 -1.24 -0.30 -10.10
C TRP A 28 -0.11 0.64 -10.46
N GLN A 29 -0.41 1.79 -11.08
CA GLN A 29 0.61 2.80 -11.40
C GLN A 29 1.30 3.33 -10.14
N VAL A 30 0.54 3.55 -9.05
CA VAL A 30 1.10 3.97 -7.75
C VAL A 30 2.14 2.96 -7.25
N ALA A 31 1.83 1.66 -7.30
CA ALA A 31 2.76 0.61 -6.89
C ALA A 31 3.96 0.49 -7.84
N GLN A 32 3.72 0.51 -9.16
CA GLN A 32 4.75 0.37 -10.18
C GLN A 32 5.79 1.50 -10.12
N GLN A 33 5.33 2.75 -9.98
CA GLN A 33 6.18 3.94 -9.90
C GLN A 33 6.74 4.18 -8.49
N ARG A 34 6.43 3.31 -7.52
CA ARG A 34 6.79 3.48 -6.10
C ARG A 34 6.41 4.86 -5.59
N ALA A 35 5.21 5.32 -5.94
CA ALA A 35 4.72 6.64 -5.57
C ALA A 35 4.28 6.63 -4.09
N ILE A 36 5.24 6.58 -3.16
CA ILE A 36 5.03 6.40 -1.70
C ILE A 36 4.04 7.44 -1.13
N LYS A 37 4.06 8.67 -1.67
CA LYS A 37 3.08 9.73 -1.35
C LYS A 37 1.60 9.33 -1.53
N HIS A 38 1.32 8.29 -2.31
CA HIS A 38 -0.02 7.77 -2.58
C HIS A 38 -0.28 6.41 -1.93
N TYR A 39 0.67 5.83 -1.20
CA TYR A 39 0.49 4.52 -0.57
C TYR A 39 -0.60 4.54 0.50
N GLY A 40 -0.86 5.69 1.15
CA GLY A 40 -2.01 5.82 2.05
C GLY A 40 -3.36 5.66 1.34
N LYS A 41 -3.48 6.14 0.09
CA LYS A 41 -4.69 5.94 -0.74
C LYS A 41 -4.81 4.49 -1.21
N LEU A 42 -3.68 3.85 -1.50
CA LEU A 42 -3.63 2.44 -1.86
C LEU A 42 -4.05 1.56 -0.68
N GLU A 43 -3.58 1.87 0.53
CA GLU A 43 -3.99 1.20 1.76
C GLU A 43 -5.51 1.32 2.00
N GLU A 44 -6.05 2.53 1.85
CA GLU A 44 -7.49 2.78 1.98
C GLU A 44 -8.28 2.00 0.93
N PHE A 45 -7.84 2.02 -0.33
CA PHE A 45 -8.46 1.25 -1.41
C PHE A 45 -8.48 -0.25 -1.11
N VAL A 46 -7.34 -0.83 -0.74
CA VAL A 46 -7.25 -2.24 -0.33
C VAL A 46 -8.22 -2.51 0.80
N THR A 47 -8.26 -1.65 1.82
CA THR A 47 -9.11 -1.81 3.00
C THR A 47 -10.60 -1.84 2.63
N VAL A 48 -11.06 -0.87 1.83
CA VAL A 48 -12.46 -0.75 1.41
C VAL A 48 -12.87 -1.93 0.54
N VAL A 49 -12.05 -2.29 -0.45
CA VAL A 49 -12.35 -3.40 -1.37
C VAL A 49 -12.44 -4.72 -0.61
N THR A 50 -11.49 -4.99 0.28
CA THR A 50 -11.46 -6.25 1.06
C THR A 50 -12.47 -6.26 2.21
N GLN A 51 -13.02 -5.13 2.63
CA GLN A 51 -14.21 -5.09 3.50
C GLN A 51 -15.49 -5.39 2.71
N THR A 52 -15.55 -4.92 1.47
CA THR A 52 -16.73 -5.12 0.60
C THR A 52 -16.78 -6.54 0.05
N VAL A 53 -15.62 -7.11 -0.29
CA VAL A 53 -15.47 -8.48 -0.80
C VAL A 53 -14.37 -9.19 0.01
N PRO A 54 -14.70 -9.73 1.20
CA PRO A 54 -13.71 -10.37 2.08
C PRO A 54 -13.04 -11.60 1.45
N GLU A 55 -13.73 -12.30 0.57
CA GLU A 55 -13.25 -13.52 -0.09
C GLU A 55 -12.26 -13.24 -1.24
N LEU A 56 -12.00 -11.96 -1.54
CA LEU A 56 -11.15 -11.54 -2.67
C LEU A 56 -9.70 -12.04 -2.53
N ILE A 57 -9.17 -11.94 -1.32
CA ILE A 57 -7.83 -12.40 -0.94
C ILE A 57 -7.88 -12.98 0.47
N THR A 58 -6.92 -13.84 0.81
CA THR A 58 -6.83 -14.39 2.17
C THR A 58 -6.53 -13.29 3.19
N ASP A 59 -6.99 -13.46 4.43
CA ASP A 59 -6.69 -12.53 5.53
C ASP A 59 -5.17 -12.33 5.69
N ARG A 60 -4.39 -13.41 5.54
CA ARG A 60 -2.93 -13.34 5.55
C ARG A 60 -2.37 -12.41 4.46
N GLN A 61 -2.84 -12.53 3.23
CA GLN A 61 -2.42 -11.64 2.13
C GLN A 61 -2.84 -10.20 2.38
N ARG A 62 -4.05 -9.99 2.91
CA ARG A 62 -4.55 -8.67 3.30
C ARG A 62 -3.66 -8.04 4.35
N THR A 63 -3.37 -8.74 5.45
CA THR A 63 -2.52 -8.25 6.54
C THR A 63 -1.11 -7.94 6.04
N LEU A 64 -0.51 -8.85 5.25
CA LEU A 64 0.82 -8.61 4.67
C LEU A 64 0.86 -7.38 3.76
N LEU A 65 -0.14 -7.21 2.89
CA LEU A 65 -0.22 -6.06 1.99
C LEU A 65 -0.38 -4.75 2.76
N LEU A 66 -1.30 -4.70 3.72
CA LEU A 66 -1.52 -3.50 4.54
C LEU A 66 -0.28 -3.19 5.40
N LEU A 67 0.32 -4.19 6.03
CA LEU A 67 1.53 -4.02 6.84
C LEU A 67 2.70 -3.52 6.00
N ALA A 68 2.91 -4.07 4.80
CA ALA A 68 3.98 -3.64 3.91
C ALA A 68 3.79 -2.20 3.41
N LEU A 69 2.57 -1.81 3.04
CA LEU A 69 2.25 -0.43 2.66
C LEU A 69 2.55 0.54 3.80
N ARG A 70 2.07 0.21 5.01
CA ARG A 70 2.31 1.03 6.22
C ARG A 70 3.78 1.11 6.58
N ALA A 71 4.49 -0.02 6.55
CA ALA A 71 5.92 -0.06 6.80
C ALA A 71 6.68 0.88 5.86
N ARG A 72 6.36 0.86 4.56
CA ARG A 72 7.02 1.74 3.60
C ARG A 72 6.75 3.22 3.87
N VAL A 73 5.50 3.59 4.17
CA VAL A 73 5.12 4.98 4.48
C VAL A 73 5.81 5.45 5.76
N THR A 74 5.78 4.66 6.83
CA THR A 74 6.38 5.01 8.12
C THR A 74 7.90 5.17 8.00
N LEU A 75 8.58 4.24 7.32
CA LEU A 75 10.02 4.33 7.12
C LEU A 75 10.41 5.52 6.22
N GLN A 76 9.57 5.88 5.24
CA GLN A 76 9.77 7.08 4.44
C GLN A 76 9.66 8.37 5.28
N LEU A 77 8.74 8.41 6.25
CA LEU A 77 8.60 9.55 7.16
C LEU A 77 9.84 9.71 8.05
N PHE A 78 10.47 8.62 8.49
CA PHE A 78 11.71 8.69 9.28
C PHE A 78 12.91 9.21 8.49
N GLN A 79 12.91 9.04 7.17
CA GLN A 79 13.91 9.61 6.27
C GLN A 79 13.65 11.10 5.98
N GLY A 80 12.45 11.60 6.28
CA GLY A 80 12.13 13.03 6.17
C GLY A 80 12.93 13.85 7.18
N GLU A 81 13.39 15.03 6.76
CA GLU A 81 14.19 15.93 7.61
C GLU A 81 13.33 16.79 8.55
N HIS A 82 12.00 16.78 8.39
CA HIS A 82 11.11 17.70 9.09
C HIS A 82 10.60 17.13 10.43
N PRO A 83 10.66 17.91 11.53
CA PRO A 83 10.12 17.50 12.84
C PRO A 83 8.63 17.14 12.82
N GLU A 84 7.87 17.73 11.89
CA GLU A 84 6.44 17.44 11.70
C GLU A 84 6.18 15.98 11.29
N ASP A 85 7.14 15.34 10.64
CA ASP A 85 7.00 13.96 10.17
C ASP A 85 7.06 12.96 11.34
N LEU A 86 7.75 13.30 12.44
CA LEU A 86 7.75 12.50 13.67
C LEU A 86 6.39 12.51 14.37
N ASN A 87 5.70 13.66 14.38
CA ASN A 87 4.33 13.74 14.91
C ASN A 87 3.34 12.97 14.04
N LYS A 88 3.50 13.01 12.70
CA LYS A 88 2.71 12.17 11.79
C LYS A 88 2.95 10.68 12.05
N ILE A 89 4.20 10.25 12.25
CA ILE A 89 4.53 8.86 12.59
C ILE A 89 3.79 8.45 13.87
N LYS A 90 3.81 9.27 14.92
CA LYS A 90 3.12 8.98 16.18
C LYS A 90 1.61 8.79 15.99
N ILE A 91 0.96 9.68 15.24
CA ILE A 91 -0.46 9.57 14.90
C ILE A 91 -0.74 8.30 14.07
N HIS A 92 0.12 7.99 13.10
CA HIS A 92 0.02 6.78 12.30
C HIS A 92 0.14 5.51 13.15
N LEU A 93 1.00 5.52 14.17
CA LEU A 93 1.26 4.42 15.11
C LEU A 93 0.09 4.20 16.08
N ASP A 94 -0.50 5.30 16.58
CA ASP A 94 -1.70 5.23 17.42
C ASP A 94 -2.89 4.66 16.63
N ARG A 95 -3.07 5.10 15.39
CA ARG A 95 -4.08 4.54 14.47
C ARG A 95 -3.82 3.07 14.17
N PHE A 96 -2.56 2.69 14.00
CA PHE A 96 -2.14 1.30 13.78
C PHE A 96 -2.56 0.41 14.95
N SER A 97 -2.23 0.82 16.18
CA SER A 97 -2.52 0.07 17.40
C SER A 97 -4.02 -0.11 17.67
N SER A 98 -4.86 0.80 17.16
CA SER A 98 -6.31 0.74 17.33
C SER A 98 -7.03 -0.06 16.23
N CYS A 99 -6.39 -0.31 15.09
CA CYS A 99 -7.06 -0.83 13.89
C CYS A 99 -6.93 -2.35 13.71
N GLY A 100 -6.13 -3.05 14.54
CA GLY A 100 -5.99 -4.52 14.57
C GLY A 100 -6.09 -5.19 13.20
N LEU A 101 -4.97 -5.29 12.46
CA LEU A 101 -5.00 -5.78 11.07
C LEU A 101 -5.36 -7.27 10.95
N SER A 102 -5.16 -8.04 12.03
CA SER A 102 -5.52 -9.46 12.11
C SER A 102 -6.79 -9.64 12.94
N GLN A 103 -7.85 -10.18 12.33
CA GLN A 103 -9.03 -10.68 13.05
C GLN A 103 -8.94 -12.19 13.34
N ASN A 104 -7.81 -12.83 12.99
CA ASN A 104 -7.60 -14.27 13.12
C ASN A 104 -6.49 -14.57 14.13
N ASN A 105 -6.55 -15.76 14.73
CA ASN A 105 -5.52 -16.29 15.64
C ASN A 105 -4.25 -16.75 14.87
N ASP A 106 -3.76 -15.96 13.92
CA ASP A 106 -2.48 -16.24 13.23
C ASP A 106 -1.33 -15.61 14.01
N ALA A 107 -0.76 -16.39 14.93
CA ALA A 107 0.35 -15.98 15.76
C ALA A 107 1.57 -15.48 14.97
N GLN A 108 1.75 -15.92 13.71
CA GLN A 108 2.83 -15.42 12.86
C GLN A 108 2.56 -13.99 12.40
N MET A 109 1.32 -13.67 12.01
CA MET A 109 0.95 -12.32 11.59
C MET A 109 1.00 -11.35 12.77
N ASP A 110 0.50 -11.78 13.94
CA ASP A 110 0.54 -10.98 15.16
C ASP A 110 1.99 -10.68 15.57
N ALA A 111 2.90 -11.65 15.44
CA ALA A 111 4.32 -11.45 15.72
C ALA A 111 4.97 -10.47 14.73
N LEU A 112 4.62 -10.53 13.44
CA LEU A 112 5.11 -9.57 12.43
C LEU A 112 4.63 -8.15 12.73
N GLU A 113 3.36 -8.00 13.07
CA GLU A 113 2.74 -6.73 13.46
C GLU A 113 3.42 -6.14 14.71
N ALA A 114 3.61 -6.96 15.75
CA ALA A 114 4.28 -6.58 16.99
C ALA A 114 5.76 -6.21 16.76
N ASN A 115 6.48 -6.97 15.93
CA ASN A 115 7.88 -6.70 15.59
C ASN A 115 8.02 -5.36 14.86
N PHE A 116 7.13 -5.08 13.90
CA PHE A 116 7.13 -3.80 13.19
C PHE A 116 6.81 -2.62 14.13
N LEU A 117 5.84 -2.78 15.03
CA LEU A 117 5.54 -1.78 16.05
C LEU A 117 6.73 -1.51 16.97
N LYS A 118 7.40 -2.57 17.43
CA LYS A 118 8.58 -2.46 18.27
C LYS A 118 9.71 -1.73 17.55
N LEU A 119 10.01 -2.12 16.30
CA LEU A 119 10.99 -1.43 15.46
C LEU A 119 10.65 0.06 15.34
N THR A 120 9.40 0.38 15.01
CA THR A 120 8.98 1.78 14.82
C THR A 120 9.14 2.61 16.10
N LYS A 121 8.82 2.04 17.27
CA LYS A 121 9.03 2.70 18.56
C LYS A 121 10.51 2.91 18.87
N ASN A 122 11.34 1.88 18.69
CA ASN A 122 12.79 1.98 18.87
C ASN A 122 13.39 3.09 18.00
N LEU A 123 13.05 3.11 16.71
CA LEU A 123 13.52 4.14 15.79
C LEU A 123 13.05 5.53 16.22
N LEU A 124 11.86 5.68 16.80
CA LEU A 124 11.35 6.95 17.29
C LEU A 124 12.10 7.45 18.54
N GLU A 125 12.43 6.54 19.46
CA GLU A 125 13.05 6.84 20.75
C GLU A 125 14.57 7.06 20.67
N ASP A 126 15.27 6.28 19.83
CA ASP A 126 16.73 6.34 19.71
C ASP A 126 17.19 6.84 18.31
N PRO A 127 17.71 8.08 18.21
CA PRO A 127 18.20 8.61 16.93
C PRO A 127 19.49 7.93 16.45
N VAL A 128 20.30 7.34 17.34
CA VAL A 128 21.53 6.63 16.97
C VAL A 128 21.18 5.28 16.36
N GLU A 129 20.27 4.52 17.00
CA GLU A 129 19.72 3.28 16.44
C GLU A 129 19.07 3.56 15.09
N ARG A 130 18.32 4.66 14.96
CA ARG A 130 17.71 5.08 13.70
C ARG A 130 18.73 5.27 12.58
N ILE A 131 19.80 6.03 12.83
CA ILE A 131 20.85 6.26 11.84
C ILE A 131 21.51 4.93 11.42
N GLN A 132 21.80 4.05 12.38
CA GLN A 132 22.42 2.76 12.11
C GLN A 132 21.49 1.84 11.31
N PHE A 133 20.20 1.79 11.66
CA PHE A 133 19.19 1.01 10.95
C PHE A 133 19.09 1.44 9.48
N PHE A 134 19.01 2.75 9.20
CA PHE A 134 18.93 3.22 7.80
C PHE A 134 20.19 2.96 6.99
N LYS A 135 21.34 2.82 7.66
CA LYS A 135 22.62 2.52 7.01
C LYS A 135 22.83 1.02 6.76
N ALA A 136 22.46 0.16 7.71
CA ALA A 136 22.79 -1.26 7.68
C ALA A 136 21.60 -2.14 7.30
N ASP A 137 20.48 -2.04 8.02
CA ASP A 137 19.38 -2.99 7.94
C ASP A 137 18.34 -2.60 6.89
N PHE A 138 18.01 -1.31 6.78
CA PHE A 138 17.02 -0.79 5.85
C PHE A 138 17.27 -1.19 4.38
N PRO A 139 18.46 -0.99 3.78
CA PRO A 139 18.68 -1.34 2.38
C PRO A 139 18.61 -2.85 2.12
N VAL A 140 18.83 -3.68 3.15
CA VAL A 140 18.79 -5.14 3.06
C VAL A 140 17.36 -5.65 3.24
N VAL A 141 16.68 -5.22 4.30
CA VAL A 141 15.35 -5.73 4.69
C VAL A 141 14.22 -5.02 3.95
N TYR A 142 14.35 -3.71 3.72
CA TYR A 142 13.35 -2.84 3.10
C TYR A 142 13.82 -2.26 1.75
N GLY A 143 14.76 -2.95 1.11
CA GLY A 143 15.34 -2.58 -0.18
C GLY A 143 14.49 -2.98 -1.39
N CYS A 144 15.16 -3.30 -2.50
CA CYS A 144 14.51 -3.64 -3.76
C CYS A 144 13.61 -4.89 -3.68
N ASP A 145 14.01 -5.89 -2.89
CA ASP A 145 13.27 -7.14 -2.76
C ASP A 145 11.95 -6.91 -2.04
N PHE A 146 11.96 -6.05 -1.01
CA PHE A 146 10.76 -5.61 -0.32
C PHE A 146 9.81 -4.87 -1.27
N ASP A 147 10.33 -3.91 -2.05
CA ASP A 147 9.51 -3.16 -3.01
C ASP A 147 8.91 -4.08 -4.08
N THR A 148 9.66 -5.08 -4.53
CA THR A 148 9.22 -6.06 -5.54
C THR A 148 8.14 -6.97 -4.96
N ALA A 149 8.32 -7.46 -3.73
CA ALA A 149 7.32 -8.26 -3.04
C ALA A 149 6.03 -7.46 -2.81
N LEU A 150 6.13 -6.19 -2.43
CA LEU A 150 4.98 -5.30 -2.27
C LEU A 150 4.25 -5.10 -3.61
N GLN A 151 4.97 -4.86 -4.71
CA GLN A 151 4.36 -4.78 -6.04
C GLN A 151 3.66 -6.07 -6.43
N ALA A 152 4.23 -7.24 -6.11
CA ALA A 152 3.61 -8.53 -6.37
C ALA A 152 2.29 -8.72 -5.58
N LEU A 153 2.27 -8.33 -4.30
CA LEU A 153 1.05 -8.36 -3.48
C LEU A 153 -0.05 -7.46 -4.06
N VAL A 154 0.30 -6.23 -4.47
CA VAL A 154 -0.65 -5.31 -5.12
C VAL A 154 -1.15 -5.90 -6.44
N CYS A 155 -0.25 -6.44 -7.26
CA CYS A 155 -0.60 -7.08 -8.53
C CYS A 155 -1.61 -8.20 -8.31
N GLN A 156 -1.32 -9.12 -7.39
CA GLN A 156 -2.19 -10.24 -7.07
C GLN A 156 -3.57 -9.78 -6.60
N PHE A 157 -3.63 -8.78 -5.72
CA PHE A 157 -4.89 -8.20 -5.25
C PHE A 157 -5.70 -7.58 -6.40
N LEU A 158 -5.07 -6.80 -7.28
CA LEU A 158 -5.75 -6.15 -8.41
C LEU A 158 -6.19 -7.15 -9.48
N SER A 159 -5.41 -8.20 -9.76
CA SER A 159 -5.79 -9.28 -10.67
C SER A 159 -7.03 -10.00 -10.17
N ARG A 160 -7.08 -10.35 -8.88
CA ARG A 160 -8.27 -10.95 -8.27
C ARG A 160 -9.49 -10.05 -8.36
N LEU A 161 -9.29 -8.73 -8.21
CA LEU A 161 -10.38 -7.78 -8.32
C LEU A 161 -10.92 -7.72 -9.75
N GLU A 162 -10.03 -7.70 -10.75
CA GLU A 162 -10.40 -7.70 -12.17
C GLU A 162 -11.18 -8.96 -12.56
N ASP A 163 -10.80 -10.13 -12.03
CA ASP A 163 -11.51 -11.41 -12.27
C ASP A 163 -12.98 -11.38 -11.85
N LEU A 164 -13.35 -10.49 -10.89
CA LEU A 164 -14.74 -10.33 -10.44
C LEU A 164 -15.52 -9.30 -11.26
N LEU A 165 -14.86 -8.49 -12.09
CA LEU A 165 -15.52 -7.47 -12.88
C LEU A 165 -16.15 -8.06 -14.13
N PRO A 166 -17.36 -7.61 -14.53
CA PRO A 166 -17.98 -8.08 -15.75
C PRO A 166 -17.10 -7.79 -16.96
N VAL A 167 -17.01 -8.73 -17.90
CA VAL A 167 -16.31 -8.53 -19.18
C VAL A 167 -16.85 -7.25 -19.82
N PRO A 168 -16.00 -6.29 -20.21
CA PRO A 168 -16.47 -5.08 -20.84
C PRO A 168 -17.23 -5.43 -22.12
N ASP A 169 -18.51 -5.06 -22.18
CA ASP A 169 -19.34 -5.11 -23.39
C ASP A 169 -19.48 -3.69 -23.95
N LEU A 170 -19.67 -3.57 -25.26
CA LEU A 170 -19.85 -2.31 -26.00
C LEU A 170 -21.05 -1.48 -25.51
N LYS A 171 -21.90 -2.04 -24.65
CA LYS A 171 -23.07 -1.39 -24.06
C LYS A 171 -22.79 -0.71 -22.72
N GLN A 172 -21.58 -0.89 -22.15
CA GLN A 172 -21.16 -0.25 -20.90
C GLN A 172 -20.43 1.07 -21.14
#